data_AF-A0A0N1L8Y4-F1
#
_entry.id   AF-A0A0N1L8Y4-F1
#
_cell.length_a   1.000
_cell.length_b   1.000
_cell.length_c   1.000
_cell.angle_alpha   90.00
_cell.angle_beta   90.00
_cell.angle_gamma   90.00
#
_symmetry.space_group_name_H-M   'P 1'
#
loop_
_entity.id
_entity.type
_entity.pdbx_description
1 polymer ?
#
loop_
_entity_poly.entity_id
_entity_poly.type
_entity_poly.pdbx_seq_one_letter_code
_entity_poly.pdbx_strand_id
1 'polypeptide(L)'
;MASPPTPGQPLFPWNSDEAHDAAHKEIRKAAIRSSLRLAEGWLFQRLSEMENGDTAIAAIITGNVPLIAKTVIHYTSVSASKAVTILGKALDGFDIVEPLLNFDDEQHYGSRYAPRIGDVSDLLAQIRAPLLIRRKLRKKPIVAMHNAMTLYTVLFYLIATCARPTRALLPSLDRIDPLTGYQMLDDKPTKGQFKTRLIWVSEECLEQLGFYQSHMRTMHERHPQLVPDDHDGSPYLIADDGSLQVLDRALLRKTFRGKGWPYPPNFARHFARSALIGTVSSETLHAFFGHWHQGTEPWSKTAGLDPLAYRAELKRAITALCQCCGLEPQRGL
;
A
#
# COMPACT_ATOMS: atom_id res chain seq x y z
N MET A 1 -23.50 -4.85 -33.57
CA MET A 1 -22.47 -5.73 -32.97
C MET A 1 -21.17 -5.42 -33.67
N ALA A 2 -20.32 -4.61 -33.03
CA ALA A 2 -18.97 -4.37 -33.54
C ALA A 2 -18.11 -5.63 -33.32
N SER A 3 -17.26 -5.97 -34.28
CA SER A 3 -16.31 -7.08 -34.16
C SER A 3 -15.34 -6.84 -33.00
N PRO A 4 -14.90 -7.88 -32.27
CA PRO A 4 -13.93 -7.71 -31.19
C PRO A 4 -12.62 -7.09 -31.73
N PRO A 5 -11.98 -6.17 -31.00
CA PRO A 5 -10.80 -5.47 -31.46
C PRO A 5 -9.61 -6.42 -31.61
N THR A 6 -8.90 -6.32 -32.72
CA THR A 6 -7.72 -7.14 -33.05
C THR A 6 -6.53 -6.74 -32.17
N PRO A 7 -5.68 -7.69 -31.71
CA PRO A 7 -4.46 -7.37 -30.99
C PRO A 7 -3.60 -6.35 -31.75
N GLY A 8 -3.25 -5.24 -31.10
CA GLY A 8 -2.44 -4.16 -31.70
C GLY A 8 -3.22 -2.91 -32.14
N GLN A 9 -4.55 -2.86 -31.99
CA GLN A 9 -5.28 -1.60 -32.12
C GLN A 9 -4.94 -0.64 -30.98
N PRO A 10 -4.78 0.67 -31.26
CA PRO A 10 -4.55 1.66 -30.22
C PRO A 10 -5.73 1.69 -29.23
N LEU A 11 -5.41 1.66 -27.93
CA LEU A 11 -6.37 1.59 -26.83
C LEU A 11 -7.44 2.70 -26.89
N PHE A 12 -7.03 3.85 -27.40
CA PHE A 12 -7.89 4.94 -27.80
C PHE A 12 -7.63 5.20 -29.29
N PRO A 13 -8.63 5.07 -30.17
CA PRO A 13 -8.48 5.29 -31.60
C PRO A 13 -8.18 6.75 -31.96
N TRP A 14 -8.33 7.65 -30.98
CA TRP A 14 -8.13 9.09 -31.10
C TRP A 14 -6.97 9.55 -30.23
N ASN A 15 -6.17 10.48 -30.74
CA ASN A 15 -5.29 11.26 -29.89
C ASN A 15 -6.11 12.23 -29.00
N SER A 16 -5.45 12.87 -28.03
CA SER A 16 -6.15 13.73 -27.06
C SER A 16 -6.93 14.88 -27.72
N ASP A 17 -6.39 15.46 -28.79
CA ASP A 17 -7.00 16.59 -29.48
C ASP A 17 -8.22 16.13 -30.29
N GLU A 18 -8.10 15.02 -31.00
CA GLU A 18 -9.21 14.38 -31.73
C GLU A 18 -10.35 13.98 -30.79
N ALA A 19 -10.04 13.43 -29.62
CA ALA A 19 -11.03 13.07 -28.62
C ALA A 19 -11.74 14.30 -28.03
N HIS A 20 -11.00 15.37 -27.76
CA HIS A 20 -11.56 16.65 -27.30
C HIS A 20 -12.49 17.27 -28.35
N ASP A 21 -12.07 17.32 -29.61
CA ASP A 21 -12.87 17.88 -30.70
C ASP A 21 -14.15 17.08 -30.93
N ALA A 22 -14.07 15.75 -30.91
CA ALA A 22 -15.23 14.88 -30.99
C ALA A 22 -16.21 15.13 -29.84
N ALA A 23 -15.72 15.18 -28.59
CA ALA A 23 -16.55 15.47 -27.42
C ALA A 23 -17.21 16.85 -27.50
N HIS A 24 -16.47 17.88 -27.92
CA HIS A 24 -17.00 19.23 -28.13
C HIS A 24 -18.11 19.25 -29.19
N LYS A 25 -17.96 18.49 -30.28
CA LYS A 25 -18.98 18.37 -31.32
C LYS A 25 -20.25 17.73 -30.80
N GLU A 26 -20.16 16.65 -30.03
CA GLU A 26 -21.33 15.99 -29.43
C GLU A 26 -22.04 16.87 -28.39
N ILE A 27 -21.29 17.59 -27.54
CA ILE A 27 -21.86 18.56 -26.59
C ILE A 27 -22.65 19.65 -27.32
N ARG A 28 -22.10 20.19 -28.42
CA ARG A 28 -22.80 21.21 -29.23
C ARG A 28 -24.07 20.64 -29.86
N LYS A 29 -24.04 19.40 -30.37
CA LYS A 29 -25.21 18.73 -30.96
C LYS A 29 -26.33 18.50 -29.95
N ALA A 30 -25.99 18.17 -28.71
CA ALA A 30 -26.97 17.93 -27.65
C ALA A 30 -27.80 19.17 -27.29
N ALA A 31 -27.41 20.37 -27.75
CA ALA A 31 -28.12 21.64 -27.56
C ALA A 31 -28.43 21.97 -26.08
N ILE A 32 -27.67 21.39 -25.15
CA ILE A 32 -27.75 21.63 -23.71
C ILE A 32 -26.64 22.61 -23.28
N ARG A 33 -26.87 23.35 -22.20
CA ARG A 33 -25.83 24.16 -21.56
C ARG A 33 -24.84 23.27 -20.81
N SER A 34 -23.94 22.63 -21.55
CA SER A 34 -22.89 21.76 -21.02
C SER A 34 -21.51 22.14 -21.58
N SER A 35 -20.46 21.59 -21.00
CA SER A 35 -19.08 21.74 -21.44
C SER A 35 -18.30 20.48 -21.11
N LEU A 36 -17.18 20.26 -21.80
CA LEU A 36 -16.32 19.11 -21.52
C LEU A 36 -15.89 19.09 -20.04
N ARG A 37 -15.54 20.25 -19.49
CA ARG A 37 -15.21 20.43 -18.07
C ARG A 37 -16.33 20.00 -17.11
N LEU A 38 -17.60 20.23 -17.48
CA LEU A 38 -18.73 19.79 -16.66
C LEU A 38 -18.88 18.26 -16.71
N ALA A 39 -18.69 17.65 -17.88
CA ALA A 39 -18.71 16.20 -18.04
C ALA A 39 -17.55 15.53 -17.28
N GLU A 40 -16.33 16.06 -17.38
CA GLU A 40 -15.16 15.61 -16.63
C GLU A 40 -15.36 15.76 -15.12
N GLY A 41 -15.91 16.89 -14.68
CA GLY A 41 -16.23 17.14 -13.27
C GLY A 41 -17.26 16.16 -12.72
N TRP A 42 -18.33 15.91 -13.48
CA TRP A 42 -19.34 14.92 -13.14
C TRP A 42 -18.74 13.51 -13.07
N LEU A 43 -17.92 13.11 -14.06
CA LEU A 43 -17.29 11.80 -14.08
C LEU A 43 -16.30 11.63 -12.92
N PHE A 44 -15.50 12.66 -12.63
CA PHE A 44 -14.59 12.67 -11.49
C PHE A 44 -15.36 12.48 -10.17
N GLN A 45 -16.46 13.21 -10.00
CA GLN A 45 -17.32 13.10 -8.82
C GLN A 45 -17.91 11.70 -8.72
N ARG A 46 -18.49 11.18 -9.80
CA ARG A 46 -19.09 9.84 -9.84
C ARG A 46 -18.08 8.74 -9.49
N LEU A 47 -16.87 8.81 -10.04
CA LEU A 47 -15.77 7.87 -9.76
C LEU A 47 -15.26 7.96 -8.31
N SER A 48 -15.36 9.14 -7.69
CA SER A 48 -14.91 9.36 -6.31
C SER A 48 -15.96 8.95 -5.27
N GLU A 49 -17.25 9.17 -5.57
CA GLU A 49 -18.36 9.01 -4.62
C GLU A 49 -19.09 7.68 -4.75
N MET A 50 -18.91 6.94 -5.84
CA MET A 50 -19.46 5.59 -5.94
C MET A 50 -18.91 4.66 -4.86
N GLU A 51 -19.59 3.54 -4.62
CA GLU A 51 -19.14 2.54 -3.67
C GLU A 51 -17.70 2.07 -4.00
N ASN A 52 -16.80 2.15 -3.02
CA ASN A 52 -15.36 1.89 -3.17
C ASN A 52 -14.66 2.75 -4.24
N GLY A 53 -15.22 3.93 -4.53
CA GLY A 53 -14.62 4.97 -5.36
C GLY A 53 -13.34 5.55 -4.76
N ASP A 54 -12.55 6.21 -5.60
CA ASP A 54 -11.25 6.75 -5.18
C ASP A 54 -10.82 7.97 -5.99
N THR A 55 -10.36 9.01 -5.28
CA THR A 55 -9.96 10.27 -5.91
C THR A 55 -8.72 10.14 -6.79
N ALA A 56 -7.80 9.21 -6.48
CA ALA A 56 -6.64 8.98 -7.34
C ALA A 56 -7.02 8.25 -8.63
N ILE A 57 -7.94 7.30 -8.55
CA ILE A 57 -8.46 6.63 -9.75
C ILE A 57 -9.27 7.59 -10.61
N ALA A 58 -10.14 8.39 -9.99
CA ALA A 58 -10.88 9.44 -10.69
C ALA A 58 -9.93 10.38 -11.43
N ALA A 59 -8.84 10.81 -10.79
CA ALA A 59 -7.84 11.67 -11.41
C ALA A 59 -7.04 10.98 -12.53
N ILE A 60 -6.70 9.70 -12.39
CA ILE A 60 -6.01 8.93 -13.42
C ILE A 60 -6.90 8.77 -14.66
N ILE A 61 -8.18 8.44 -14.48
CA ILE A 61 -9.14 8.21 -15.57
C ILE A 61 -9.49 9.51 -16.28
N THR A 62 -9.75 10.59 -15.52
CA THR A 62 -10.20 11.87 -16.10
C THR A 62 -9.06 12.79 -16.52
N GLY A 63 -7.82 12.52 -16.09
CA GLY A 63 -6.68 13.44 -16.23
C GLY A 63 -6.78 14.69 -15.34
N ASN A 64 -7.90 14.89 -14.62
CA ASN A 64 -8.11 16.01 -13.74
C ASN A 64 -7.52 15.72 -12.36
N VAL A 65 -6.49 16.48 -11.96
CA VAL A 65 -5.78 16.29 -10.69
C VAL A 65 -6.10 17.43 -9.71
N PRO A 66 -7.24 17.38 -8.99
CA PRO A 66 -7.53 18.36 -7.95
C PRO A 66 -6.54 18.23 -6.79
N LEU A 67 -6.47 19.27 -5.96
CA LEU A 67 -5.52 19.35 -4.84
C LEU A 67 -5.60 18.12 -3.92
N ILE A 68 -6.81 17.63 -3.66
CA ILE A 68 -7.07 16.46 -2.81
C ILE A 68 -6.48 15.16 -3.37
N ALA A 69 -6.37 15.03 -4.69
CA ALA A 69 -5.86 13.84 -5.34
C ALA A 69 -4.32 13.83 -5.50
N LYS A 70 -3.66 15.02 -5.48
CA LYS A 70 -2.22 15.15 -5.77
C LYS A 70 -1.33 14.22 -4.95
N THR A 71 -1.56 14.15 -3.64
CA THR A 71 -0.75 13.29 -2.76
C THR A 71 -1.11 11.81 -2.93
N VAL A 72 -2.37 11.53 -3.23
CA VAL A 72 -2.91 10.17 -3.31
C VAL A 72 -2.43 9.45 -4.58
N ILE A 73 -2.39 10.15 -5.72
CA ILE A 73 -1.89 9.62 -7.01
C ILE A 73 -0.44 9.18 -6.90
N HIS A 74 0.38 9.89 -6.12
CA HIS A 74 1.80 9.53 -5.94
C HIS A 74 1.98 8.09 -5.41
N TYR A 75 1.01 7.59 -4.63
CA TYR A 75 1.01 6.24 -4.05
C TYR A 75 0.18 5.23 -4.82
N THR A 76 -0.50 5.63 -5.89
CA THR A 76 -1.52 4.81 -6.54
C THR A 76 -1.05 4.33 -7.90
N SER A 77 -1.12 3.03 -8.13
CA SER A 77 -0.98 2.37 -9.43
C SER A 77 -2.22 1.54 -9.71
N VAL A 78 -2.68 1.53 -10.96
CA VAL A 78 -3.87 0.78 -11.38
C VAL A 78 -3.63 0.14 -12.76
N SER A 79 -4.05 -1.11 -12.94
CA SER A 79 -4.01 -1.76 -14.25
C SER A 79 -5.02 -1.14 -15.20
N ALA A 80 -4.77 -1.20 -16.50
CA ALA A 80 -5.71 -0.75 -17.53
C ALA A 80 -7.09 -1.42 -17.36
N SER A 81 -7.11 -2.74 -17.19
CA SER A 81 -8.32 -3.54 -16.97
C SER A 81 -9.11 -3.09 -15.74
N LYS A 82 -8.42 -2.85 -14.61
CA LYS A 82 -9.06 -2.38 -13.37
C LYS A 82 -9.62 -0.97 -13.54
N ALA A 83 -8.89 -0.07 -14.20
CA ALA A 83 -9.36 1.28 -14.48
C ALA A 83 -10.63 1.27 -15.34
N VAL A 84 -10.68 0.42 -16.37
CA VAL A 84 -11.87 0.31 -17.24
C VAL A 84 -13.04 -0.36 -16.54
N THR A 85 -12.79 -1.37 -15.72
CA THR A 85 -13.84 -1.98 -14.88
C THR A 85 -14.48 -0.94 -13.96
N ILE A 86 -13.66 -0.08 -13.34
CA ILE A 86 -14.14 1.02 -12.47
C ILE A 86 -14.91 2.05 -13.31
N LEU A 87 -14.41 2.43 -14.48
CA LEU A 87 -15.09 3.35 -15.38
C LEU A 87 -16.45 2.80 -15.82
N GLY A 88 -16.52 1.51 -16.20
CA GLY A 88 -17.76 0.84 -16.57
C GLY A 88 -18.80 0.89 -15.45
N LYS A 89 -18.39 0.65 -14.19
CA LYS A 89 -19.28 0.81 -13.03
C LYS A 89 -19.76 2.25 -12.85
N ALA A 90 -18.89 3.23 -13.06
CA ALA A 90 -19.28 4.64 -12.93
C ALA A 90 -20.28 5.07 -14.03
N LEU A 91 -20.20 4.45 -15.21
CA LEU A 91 -21.07 4.67 -16.36
C LEU A 91 -22.25 3.68 -16.42
N ASP A 92 -22.44 2.85 -15.39
CA ASP A 92 -23.58 1.94 -15.33
C ASP A 92 -24.89 2.74 -15.34
N GLY A 93 -25.85 2.29 -16.15
CA GLY A 93 -27.09 3.02 -16.46
C GLY A 93 -27.03 3.96 -17.68
N PHE A 94 -25.91 4.00 -18.42
CA PHE A 94 -25.83 4.64 -19.74
C PHE A 94 -25.82 3.61 -20.87
N ASP A 95 -26.75 3.73 -21.82
CA ASP A 95 -27.02 2.74 -22.88
C ASP A 95 -25.89 2.54 -23.93
N ILE A 96 -24.80 3.31 -23.87
CA ILE A 96 -23.87 3.50 -25.02
C ILE A 96 -22.45 2.99 -24.75
N VAL A 97 -22.13 2.45 -23.57
CA VAL A 97 -20.75 2.07 -23.27
C VAL A 97 -20.54 0.57 -23.49
N GLU A 98 -20.26 0.17 -24.73
CA GLU A 98 -19.67 -1.16 -24.96
C GLU A 98 -18.34 -1.19 -24.19
N PRO A 99 -18.12 -2.16 -23.27
CA PRO A 99 -16.86 -2.26 -22.57
C PRO A 99 -15.76 -2.47 -23.62
N LEU A 100 -14.74 -1.62 -23.55
CA LEU A 100 -13.46 -1.87 -24.20
C LEU A 100 -12.97 -3.21 -23.62
N LEU A 101 -12.94 -4.29 -24.40
CA LEU A 101 -12.85 -5.66 -23.86
C LEU A 101 -11.48 -6.33 -23.99
N ASN A 102 -10.47 -5.66 -24.55
CA ASN A 102 -9.13 -6.23 -24.70
C ASN A 102 -8.07 -5.34 -24.08
N PHE A 103 -7.70 -5.62 -22.83
CA PHE A 103 -6.60 -4.94 -22.14
C PHE A 103 -5.45 -5.89 -21.88
N ASP A 104 -4.25 -5.35 -22.03
CA ASP A 104 -3.06 -5.94 -21.45
C ASP A 104 -3.02 -5.58 -19.95
N ASP A 105 -3.16 -6.60 -19.09
CA ASP A 105 -3.07 -6.42 -17.63
C ASP A 105 -1.67 -5.99 -17.18
N GLU A 106 -0.65 -6.07 -18.04
CA GLU A 106 0.67 -5.55 -17.72
C GLU A 106 0.71 -4.02 -17.69
N GLN A 107 -0.13 -3.35 -18.48
CA GLN A 107 -0.11 -1.89 -18.53
C GLN A 107 -0.71 -1.28 -17.26
N HIS A 108 0.07 -0.42 -16.61
CA HIS A 108 -0.32 0.25 -15.36
C HIS A 108 -0.12 1.76 -15.44
N TYR A 109 -1.02 2.48 -14.79
CA TYR A 109 -1.03 3.94 -14.75
C TYR A 109 -0.84 4.44 -13.31
N GLY A 110 -0.12 5.56 -13.17
CA GLY A 110 0.17 6.19 -11.89
C GLY A 110 1.58 5.87 -11.39
N SER A 111 1.69 5.36 -10.16
CA SER A 111 2.94 5.24 -9.44
C SER A 111 3.82 4.10 -9.96
N ARG A 112 5.02 4.43 -10.47
CA ARG A 112 6.06 3.45 -10.84
C ARG A 112 6.71 2.71 -9.66
N TYR A 113 6.32 3.04 -8.43
CA TYR A 113 6.92 2.49 -7.21
C TYR A 113 6.07 1.40 -6.55
N ALA A 114 4.93 1.04 -7.15
CA ALA A 114 4.08 -0.06 -6.70
C ALA A 114 4.55 -1.38 -7.35
N PRO A 115 5.20 -2.29 -6.62
CA PRO A 115 5.55 -3.62 -7.13
C PRO A 115 4.31 -4.48 -7.43
N ARG A 116 4.51 -5.57 -8.18
CA ARG A 116 3.51 -6.63 -8.32
C ARG A 116 3.45 -7.49 -7.05
N ILE A 117 2.34 -8.19 -6.86
CA ILE A 117 2.20 -9.19 -5.78
C ILE A 117 3.29 -10.26 -5.90
N GLY A 118 3.56 -10.76 -7.12
CA GLY A 118 4.63 -11.74 -7.38
C GLY A 118 6.01 -11.24 -6.91
N ASP A 119 6.39 -10.02 -7.27
CA ASP A 119 7.66 -9.41 -6.85
C ASP A 119 7.79 -9.38 -5.32
N VAL A 120 6.71 -8.98 -4.62
CA VAL A 120 6.68 -8.91 -3.16
C VAL A 120 6.80 -10.31 -2.55
N SER A 121 6.07 -11.30 -3.08
CA SER A 121 6.15 -12.70 -2.66
C SER A 121 7.57 -13.26 -2.81
N ASP A 122 8.24 -12.96 -3.92
CA ASP A 122 9.61 -13.42 -4.17
C ASP A 122 10.62 -12.78 -3.20
N LEU A 123 10.49 -11.48 -2.94
CA LEU A 123 11.31 -10.79 -1.94
C LEU A 123 11.12 -11.41 -0.54
N LEU A 124 9.87 -11.66 -0.15
CA LEU A 124 9.55 -12.26 1.14
C LEU A 124 10.08 -13.70 1.24
N ALA A 125 9.96 -14.48 0.16
CA ALA A 125 10.51 -15.82 0.07
C ALA A 125 12.04 -15.83 0.23
N GLN A 126 12.73 -14.90 -0.42
CA GLN A 126 14.18 -14.73 -0.29
C GLN A 126 14.59 -14.33 1.13
N ILE A 127 13.83 -13.44 1.78
CA ILE A 127 14.12 -12.97 3.15
C ILE A 127 13.83 -14.05 4.18
N ARG A 128 12.75 -14.83 4.05
CA ARG A 128 12.38 -15.88 5.01
C ARG A 128 13.23 -17.15 4.91
N ALA A 129 13.94 -17.36 3.81
CA ALA A 129 14.69 -18.60 3.56
C ALA A 129 15.60 -19.05 4.73
N PRO A 130 16.36 -18.16 5.42
CA PRO A 130 17.18 -18.56 6.57
C PRO A 130 16.37 -19.04 7.80
N LEU A 131 15.10 -18.62 7.93
CA LEU A 131 14.21 -19.03 9.02
C LEU A 131 13.75 -20.50 8.85
N LEU A 132 13.60 -20.95 7.60
CA LEU A 132 13.08 -22.27 7.24
C LEU A 132 14.08 -23.42 7.39
N ILE A 133 15.38 -23.12 7.58
CA ILE A 133 16.42 -24.15 7.72
C ILE A 133 16.07 -25.07 8.91
N ARG A 134 15.98 -26.39 8.70
CA ARG A 134 15.55 -27.31 9.78
C ARG A 134 16.62 -27.43 10.87
N ARG A 135 16.17 -27.48 12.13
CA ARG A 135 16.99 -27.59 13.36
C ARG A 135 18.01 -28.76 13.38
N LYS A 136 17.85 -29.76 12.51
CA LYS A 136 18.70 -30.96 12.42
C LYS A 136 19.93 -30.81 11.52
N LEU A 137 19.99 -29.77 10.69
CA LEU A 137 21.21 -29.40 9.96
C LEU A 137 22.07 -28.54 10.90
N ARG A 138 23.39 -28.81 10.94
CA ARG A 138 24.40 -28.14 11.78
C ARG A 138 24.11 -26.64 11.97
N LYS A 139 24.30 -26.13 13.20
CA LYS A 139 24.22 -24.72 13.64
C LYS A 139 23.69 -23.77 12.55
N LYS A 140 22.40 -23.41 12.60
CA LYS A 140 21.89 -22.28 11.80
C LYS A 140 22.86 -21.11 11.98
N PRO A 141 23.34 -20.45 10.90
CA PRO A 141 24.13 -19.24 11.05
C PRO A 141 23.24 -18.19 11.74
N ILE A 142 23.50 -17.99 13.05
CA ILE A 142 22.70 -17.17 13.96
C ILE A 142 22.46 -15.77 13.39
N VAL A 143 23.50 -15.21 12.77
CA VAL A 143 23.50 -13.94 12.05
C VAL A 143 22.46 -13.92 10.92
N ALA A 144 22.46 -14.93 10.05
CA ALA A 144 21.54 -14.98 8.92
C ALA A 144 20.08 -15.13 9.40
N MET A 145 19.85 -15.90 10.45
CA MET A 145 18.52 -16.06 11.04
C MET A 145 18.04 -14.77 11.71
N HIS A 146 18.90 -14.08 12.46
CA HIS A 146 18.58 -12.79 13.07
C HIS A 146 18.25 -11.73 12.00
N ASN A 147 19.13 -11.57 11.01
CA ASN A 147 18.91 -10.61 9.92
C ASN A 147 17.62 -10.91 9.15
N ALA A 148 17.34 -12.20 8.87
CA ALA A 148 16.09 -12.62 8.25
C ALA A 148 14.87 -12.29 9.12
N MET A 149 14.91 -12.60 10.41
CA MET A 149 13.82 -12.34 11.34
C MET A 149 13.54 -10.84 11.48
N THR A 150 14.59 -10.01 11.60
CA THR A 150 14.48 -8.55 11.65
C THR A 150 13.86 -7.99 10.37
N LEU A 151 14.41 -8.34 9.20
CA LEU A 151 13.90 -7.83 7.91
C LEU A 151 12.47 -8.30 7.62
N TYR A 152 12.17 -9.57 7.91
CA TYR A 152 10.84 -10.12 7.71
C TYR A 152 9.81 -9.40 8.58
N THR A 153 10.11 -9.19 9.86
CA THR A 153 9.23 -8.48 10.80
C THR A 153 9.01 -7.03 10.37
N VAL A 154 10.06 -6.32 9.96
CA VAL A 154 9.95 -4.95 9.44
C VAL A 154 9.08 -4.91 8.19
N LEU A 155 9.27 -5.82 7.24
CA LEU A 155 8.44 -5.86 6.03
C LEU A 155 6.99 -6.21 6.32
N PHE A 156 6.74 -7.17 7.22
CA PHE A 156 5.40 -7.52 7.66
C PHE A 156 4.71 -6.26 8.21
N TYR A 157 5.33 -5.59 9.18
CA TYR A 157 4.77 -4.38 9.77
C TYR A 157 4.53 -3.28 8.73
N LEU A 158 5.50 -2.97 7.87
CA LEU A 158 5.36 -1.92 6.85
C LEU A 158 4.26 -2.21 5.84
N ILE A 159 4.08 -3.46 5.40
CA ILE A 159 3.03 -3.86 4.46
C ILE A 159 1.66 -3.88 5.14
N ALA A 160 1.56 -4.48 6.32
CA ALA A 160 0.29 -4.62 7.04
C ALA A 160 -0.24 -3.29 7.57
N THR A 161 0.63 -2.33 7.92
CA THR A 161 0.23 -1.05 8.53
C THR A 161 0.41 0.17 7.63
N CYS A 162 1.05 -0.02 6.47
CA CYS A 162 1.43 1.07 5.57
C CYS A 162 2.23 2.19 6.27
N ALA A 163 2.96 1.85 7.34
CA ALA A 163 3.84 2.79 8.02
C ALA A 163 4.95 3.29 7.08
N ARG A 164 5.41 4.52 7.30
CA ARG A 164 6.58 5.05 6.62
C ARG A 164 7.84 4.44 7.26
N PRO A 165 8.84 4.04 6.46
CA PRO A 165 10.11 3.56 6.99
C PRO A 165 10.94 4.74 7.53
N THR A 166 10.59 5.20 8.72
CA THR A 166 11.29 6.24 9.47
C THR A 166 12.32 5.63 10.42
N ARG A 167 12.81 6.39 11.41
CA ARG A 167 13.84 5.90 12.35
C ARG A 167 13.31 4.80 13.28
N ALA A 168 12.06 4.88 13.72
CA ALA A 168 11.41 3.86 14.53
C ALA A 168 10.61 2.90 13.63
N LEU A 169 11.27 1.90 13.06
CA LEU A 169 10.66 0.98 12.08
C LEU A 169 9.66 0.01 12.68
N LEU A 170 9.81 -0.34 13.95
CA LEU A 170 8.91 -1.23 14.69
C LEU A 170 8.42 -0.54 15.95
N PRO A 171 7.12 -0.64 16.29
CA PRO A 171 6.63 -0.16 17.56
C PRO A 171 6.96 -1.14 18.68
N SER A 172 7.04 -0.62 19.90
CA SER A 172 6.92 -1.48 21.07
C SER A 172 5.47 -1.95 21.22
N LEU A 173 5.26 -3.17 21.73
CA LEU A 173 3.94 -3.79 21.81
C LEU A 173 2.98 -3.03 22.75
N ASP A 174 3.49 -2.31 23.75
CA ASP A 174 2.70 -1.44 24.65
C ASP A 174 2.07 -0.24 23.94
N ARG A 175 2.52 0.09 22.72
CA ARG A 175 1.92 1.14 21.88
C ARG A 175 0.72 0.66 21.08
N ILE A 176 0.39 -0.63 21.15
CA ILE A 176 -0.72 -1.24 20.43
C ILE A 176 -1.75 -1.71 21.46
N ASP A 177 -3.00 -1.32 21.27
CA ASP A 177 -4.08 -1.82 22.12
C ASP A 177 -4.27 -3.32 21.88
N PRO A 178 -4.07 -4.18 22.90
CA PRO A 178 -4.04 -5.63 22.71
C PRO A 178 -5.41 -6.24 22.40
N LEU A 179 -6.51 -5.53 22.70
CA LEU A 179 -7.86 -6.01 22.46
C LEU A 179 -8.33 -5.74 21.03
N THR A 180 -7.99 -4.56 20.51
CA THR A 180 -8.48 -4.07 19.21
C THR A 180 -7.42 -4.13 18.11
N GLY A 181 -6.14 -4.14 18.46
CA GLY A 181 -5.02 -4.01 17.54
C GLY A 181 -4.82 -2.57 17.01
N TYR A 182 -5.49 -1.57 17.59
CA TYR A 182 -5.27 -0.18 17.18
C TYR A 182 -3.95 0.37 17.70
N GLN A 183 -3.34 1.21 16.88
CA GLN A 183 -2.12 1.93 17.22
C GLN A 183 -2.20 3.37 16.69
N MET A 184 -1.72 4.32 17.50
CA MET A 184 -1.47 5.68 17.04
C MET A 184 -0.10 5.76 16.37
N LEU A 185 -0.09 6.19 15.10
CA LEU A 185 1.13 6.28 14.30
C LEU A 185 1.40 7.72 13.87
N ASP A 186 2.50 8.27 14.38
CA ASP A 186 3.09 9.54 13.95
C ASP A 186 4.40 9.27 13.19
N ASP A 187 4.28 9.03 11.88
CA ASP A 187 5.41 8.72 11.00
C ASP A 187 5.72 9.86 9.99
N LYS A 188 5.09 11.02 10.18
CA LYS A 188 5.32 12.23 9.39
C LYS A 188 5.42 13.43 10.32
N PRO A 189 6.62 13.98 10.56
CA PRO A 189 6.77 15.15 11.40
C PRO A 189 5.99 16.31 10.77
N THR A 190 4.90 16.69 11.40
CA THR A 190 4.05 17.80 11.00
C THR A 190 3.80 18.68 12.22
N LYS A 191 3.63 19.99 11.99
CA LYS A 191 3.30 20.92 13.07
C LYS A 191 2.00 20.44 13.75
N GLY A 192 2.06 20.24 15.07
CA GLY A 192 0.91 19.83 15.87
C GLY A 192 0.42 18.40 15.63
N GLN A 193 1.24 17.51 15.05
CA GLN A 193 0.88 16.09 14.85
C GLN A 193 -0.39 15.89 14.00
N PHE A 194 -0.71 16.84 13.12
CA PHE A 194 -1.91 16.83 12.29
C PHE A 194 -2.06 15.57 11.42
N LYS A 195 -0.96 14.85 11.17
CA LYS A 195 -0.91 13.62 10.37
C LYS A 195 -0.73 12.34 11.17
N THR A 196 -0.80 12.42 12.50
CA THR A 196 -0.94 11.24 13.35
C THR A 196 -2.24 10.54 13.00
N ARG A 197 -2.16 9.23 12.77
CA ARG A 197 -3.31 8.44 12.29
C ARG A 197 -3.50 7.19 13.12
N LEU A 198 -4.75 6.78 13.26
CA LEU A 198 -5.14 5.51 13.85
C LEU A 198 -4.96 4.43 12.78
N ILE A 199 -4.02 3.51 13.00
CA ILE A 199 -3.86 2.32 12.16
C ILE A 199 -4.41 1.11 12.90
N TRP A 200 -4.74 0.08 12.14
CA TRP A 200 -5.01 -1.25 12.67
C TRP A 200 -3.83 -2.16 12.36
N VAL A 201 -3.35 -2.88 13.37
CA VAL A 201 -2.31 -3.91 13.27
C VAL A 201 -3.04 -5.26 13.30
N SER A 202 -2.90 -6.05 12.23
CA SER A 202 -3.60 -7.33 12.12
C SER A 202 -3.14 -8.32 13.19
N GLU A 203 -3.97 -9.30 13.50
CA GLU A 203 -3.64 -10.33 14.48
C GLU A 203 -2.36 -11.09 14.09
N GLU A 204 -2.16 -11.38 12.81
CA GLU A 204 -0.95 -12.04 12.31
C GLU A 204 0.29 -11.13 12.43
N CYS A 205 0.14 -9.83 12.18
CA CYS A 205 1.24 -8.90 12.34
C CYS A 205 1.62 -8.74 13.83
N LEU A 206 0.62 -8.72 14.72
CA LEU A 206 0.83 -8.74 16.18
C LEU A 206 1.55 -10.00 16.62
N GLU A 207 1.15 -11.17 16.11
CA GLU A 207 1.82 -12.43 16.39
C GLU A 207 3.28 -12.41 15.93
N GLN A 208 3.55 -11.89 14.72
CA GLN A 208 4.91 -11.72 14.22
C GLN A 208 5.76 -10.81 15.12
N LEU A 209 5.20 -9.68 15.58
CA LEU A 209 5.89 -8.79 16.51
C LEU A 209 6.21 -9.50 17.85
N GLY A 210 5.29 -10.34 18.34
CA GLY A 210 5.52 -11.18 19.51
C GLY A 210 6.61 -12.24 19.32
N PHE A 211 6.66 -12.88 18.14
CA PHE A 211 7.75 -13.79 17.78
C PHE A 211 9.09 -13.06 17.67
N TYR A 212 9.09 -11.83 17.14
CA TYR A 212 10.29 -11.02 17.08
C TYR A 212 10.79 -10.67 18.48
N GLN A 213 9.91 -10.19 19.37
CA GLN A 213 10.28 -9.89 20.75
C GLN A 213 10.85 -11.12 21.48
N SER A 214 10.23 -12.29 21.28
CA SER A 214 10.73 -13.56 21.83
C SER A 214 12.09 -13.95 21.26
N HIS A 215 12.31 -13.76 19.96
CA HIS A 215 13.60 -13.97 19.30
C HIS A 215 14.67 -13.03 19.88
N MET A 216 14.36 -11.76 20.09
CA MET A 216 15.28 -10.77 20.68
C MET A 216 15.66 -11.12 22.12
N ARG A 217 14.71 -11.60 22.92
CA ARG A 217 15.00 -12.11 24.27
C ARG A 217 16.00 -13.27 24.22
N THR A 218 15.76 -14.25 23.35
CA THR A 218 16.68 -15.39 23.17
C THR A 218 18.05 -14.97 22.65
N MET A 219 18.13 -13.97 21.76
CA MET A 219 19.39 -13.38 21.30
C MET A 219 20.16 -12.77 22.47
N HIS A 220 19.50 -11.98 23.32
CA HIS A 220 20.12 -11.37 24.49
C HIS A 220 20.62 -12.42 25.49
N GLU A 221 19.83 -13.46 25.76
CA GLU A 221 20.19 -14.52 26.72
C GLU A 221 21.33 -15.42 26.23
N ARG A 222 21.35 -15.79 24.94
CA ARG A 222 22.27 -16.82 24.40
C ARG A 222 23.43 -16.27 23.60
N HIS A 223 23.27 -15.07 23.06
CA HIS A 223 24.22 -14.41 22.16
C HIS A 223 24.36 -12.91 22.50
N PRO A 224 24.61 -12.54 23.77
CA PRO A 224 24.66 -11.13 24.19
C PRO A 224 25.66 -10.31 23.38
N GLN A 225 26.77 -10.90 22.92
CA GLN A 225 27.76 -10.25 22.06
C GLN A 225 27.24 -9.85 20.66
N LEU A 226 26.07 -10.34 20.28
CA LEU A 226 25.39 -10.03 19.01
C LEU A 226 24.17 -9.10 19.22
N VAL A 227 24.08 -8.46 20.38
CA VAL A 227 23.05 -7.49 20.74
C VAL A 227 23.71 -6.16 21.09
N PRO A 228 23.24 -5.01 20.58
CA PRO A 228 23.77 -3.71 20.95
C PRO A 228 23.64 -3.44 22.45
N ASP A 229 24.67 -2.85 23.08
CA ASP A 229 24.66 -2.56 24.52
C ASP A 229 23.56 -1.55 24.93
N ASP A 230 23.29 -0.55 24.09
CA ASP A 230 22.25 0.47 24.28
C ASP A 230 21.05 0.22 23.36
N HIS A 231 20.47 -0.98 23.45
CA HIS A 231 19.35 -1.38 22.60
C HIS A 231 18.03 -0.73 23.07
N ASP A 232 17.68 0.40 22.48
CA ASP A 232 16.43 1.14 22.69
C ASP A 232 15.17 0.43 22.12
N GLY A 233 15.30 -0.80 21.62
CA GLY A 233 14.24 -1.53 20.93
C GLY A 233 14.31 -1.42 19.41
N SER A 234 15.17 -0.57 18.86
CA SER A 234 15.30 -0.40 17.41
C SER A 234 15.82 -1.68 16.75
N PRO A 235 15.21 -2.11 15.62
CA PRO A 235 15.70 -3.26 14.88
C PRO A 235 17.13 -3.01 14.39
N TYR A 236 17.95 -4.06 14.32
CA TYR A 236 19.32 -3.99 13.79
C TYR A 236 19.65 -5.20 12.92
N LEU A 237 20.72 -5.06 12.13
CA LEU A 237 21.33 -6.13 11.34
C LEU A 237 22.77 -6.33 11.79
N ILE A 238 23.27 -7.54 11.61
CA ILE A 238 24.67 -7.92 11.83
C ILE A 238 25.33 -8.04 10.46
N ALA A 239 26.35 -7.23 10.21
CA ALA A 239 27.10 -7.26 8.95
C ALA A 239 28.10 -8.43 8.90
N ASP A 240 28.69 -8.66 7.72
CA ASP A 240 29.63 -9.77 7.49
C ASP A 240 30.93 -9.64 8.33
N ASP A 241 31.31 -8.41 8.68
CA ASP A 241 32.44 -8.11 9.58
C ASP A 241 32.07 -8.25 11.07
N GLY A 242 30.83 -8.64 11.38
CA GLY A 242 30.30 -8.78 12.73
C GLY A 242 29.79 -7.47 13.34
N SER A 243 29.88 -6.33 12.64
CA SER A 243 29.39 -5.05 13.16
C SER A 243 27.85 -5.04 13.28
N LEU A 244 27.36 -4.45 14.38
CA LEU A 244 25.95 -4.27 14.65
C LEU A 244 25.49 -2.93 14.07
N GLN A 245 24.48 -2.95 13.20
CA GLN A 245 24.01 -1.76 12.49
C GLN A 245 22.52 -1.57 12.72
N VAL A 246 22.15 -0.46 13.36
CA VAL A 246 20.74 -0.07 13.54
C VAL A 246 20.09 0.04 12.16
N LEU A 247 18.94 -0.63 12.01
CA LEU A 247 18.18 -0.66 10.78
C LEU A 247 17.37 0.63 10.65
N ASP A 248 17.94 1.59 9.94
CA ASP A 248 17.26 2.80 9.52
C ASP A 248 16.80 2.72 8.05
N ARG A 249 16.22 3.81 7.54
CA ARG A 249 15.79 3.90 6.14
C ARG A 249 16.94 3.72 5.13
N ALA A 250 18.13 4.21 5.45
CA ALA A 250 19.28 4.17 4.55
C ALA A 250 19.84 2.75 4.45
N LEU A 251 20.00 2.07 5.59
CA LEU A 251 20.40 0.69 5.66
C LEU A 251 19.35 -0.22 5.01
N LEU A 252 18.06 0.00 5.28
CA LEU A 252 16.97 -0.75 4.63
C LEU A 252 17.02 -0.62 3.09
N ARG A 253 17.28 0.60 2.58
CA ARG A 253 17.48 0.83 1.14
C ARG A 253 18.69 0.08 0.60
N LYS A 254 19.81 0.12 1.31
CA LYS A 254 21.04 -0.59 0.92
C LYS A 254 20.81 -2.10 0.87
N THR A 255 20.18 -2.65 1.91
CA THR A 255 19.83 -4.07 2.02
C THR A 255 18.91 -4.53 0.90
N PHE A 256 17.87 -3.76 0.58
CA PHE A 256 16.98 -4.06 -0.54
C PHE A 256 17.70 -4.04 -1.89
N ARG A 257 18.54 -3.05 -2.15
CA ARG A 257 19.36 -3.00 -3.38
C ARG A 257 20.29 -4.21 -3.48
N GLY A 258 20.93 -4.61 -2.39
CA GLY A 258 21.78 -5.81 -2.34
C GLY A 258 21.03 -7.10 -2.64
N LYS A 259 19.71 -7.11 -2.50
CA LYS A 259 18.81 -8.21 -2.86
C LYS A 259 18.24 -8.13 -4.28
N GLY A 260 18.66 -7.14 -5.07
CA GLY A 260 18.13 -6.89 -6.41
C GLY A 260 16.75 -6.20 -6.41
N TRP A 261 16.27 -5.72 -5.26
CA TRP A 261 14.97 -5.05 -5.17
C TRP A 261 15.05 -3.62 -5.73
N PRO A 262 14.31 -3.29 -6.80
CA PRO A 262 14.46 -2.00 -7.49
C PRO A 262 13.70 -0.86 -6.80
N TYR A 263 12.77 -1.17 -5.90
CA TYR A 263 11.88 -0.19 -5.29
C TYR A 263 12.47 0.48 -4.03
N PRO A 264 12.09 1.74 -3.72
CA PRO A 264 12.53 2.39 -2.49
C PRO A 264 11.91 1.74 -1.24
N PRO A 265 12.47 1.95 -0.03
CA PRO A 265 11.90 1.38 1.20
C PRO A 265 10.42 1.69 1.45
N ASN A 266 9.92 2.80 0.91
CA ASN A 266 8.53 3.20 1.04
C ASN A 266 7.57 2.45 0.10
N PHE A 267 8.06 1.47 -0.68
CA PHE A 267 7.26 0.71 -1.65
C PHE A 267 6.02 0.09 -1.01
N ALA A 268 6.08 -0.32 0.27
CA ALA A 268 4.97 -0.96 0.97
C ALA A 268 3.70 -0.09 0.93
N ARG A 269 3.84 1.24 1.02
CA ARG A 269 2.73 2.17 0.87
C ARG A 269 2.18 2.25 -0.54
N HIS A 270 3.05 2.22 -1.55
CA HIS A 270 2.61 2.22 -2.96
C HIS A 270 1.91 0.91 -3.30
N PHE A 271 2.50 -0.20 -2.87
CA PHE A 271 1.98 -1.55 -3.03
C PHE A 271 0.59 -1.69 -2.41
N ALA A 272 0.48 -1.46 -1.10
CA ALA A 272 -0.77 -1.64 -0.38
C ALA A 272 -1.84 -0.64 -0.84
N ARG A 273 -1.48 0.64 -1.10
CA ARG A 273 -2.48 1.61 -1.60
C ARG A 273 -3.08 1.14 -2.92
N SER A 274 -2.25 0.65 -3.83
CA SER A 274 -2.68 0.17 -5.14
C SER A 274 -3.56 -1.08 -5.03
N ALA A 275 -3.20 -2.00 -4.14
CA ALA A 275 -3.95 -3.23 -3.91
C ALA A 275 -5.32 -3.00 -3.24
N LEU A 276 -5.40 -2.04 -2.32
CA LEU A 276 -6.61 -1.77 -1.52
C LEU A 276 -7.66 -0.91 -2.23
N ILE A 277 -7.32 -0.29 -3.37
CA ILE A 277 -8.28 0.48 -4.16
C ILE A 277 -9.42 -0.43 -4.61
N GLY A 278 -10.66 0.03 -4.42
CA GLY A 278 -11.85 -0.71 -4.81
C GLY A 278 -12.22 -1.87 -3.87
N THR A 279 -11.47 -2.10 -2.78
CA THR A 279 -11.75 -3.17 -1.81
C THR A 279 -12.19 -2.67 -0.43
N VAL A 280 -11.93 -1.38 -0.17
CA VAL A 280 -12.34 -0.64 1.02
C VAL A 280 -12.92 0.71 0.60
N SER A 281 -13.67 1.34 1.50
CA SER A 281 -14.20 2.69 1.27
C SER A 281 -13.09 3.73 1.10
N SER A 282 -13.40 4.80 0.37
CA SER A 282 -12.46 5.92 0.18
C SER A 282 -12.04 6.55 1.51
N GLU A 283 -12.97 6.64 2.46
CA GLU A 283 -12.74 7.21 3.80
C GLU A 283 -11.75 6.34 4.61
N THR A 284 -11.97 5.02 4.66
CA THR A 284 -11.03 4.08 5.28
C THR A 284 -9.64 4.19 4.65
N LEU A 285 -9.59 4.24 3.32
CA LEU A 285 -8.32 4.31 2.59
C LEU A 285 -7.58 5.64 2.85
N HIS A 286 -8.30 6.76 2.92
CA HIS A 286 -7.70 8.05 3.26
C HIS A 286 -7.25 8.11 4.72
N ALA A 287 -8.07 7.60 5.66
CA ALA A 287 -7.73 7.55 7.07
C ALA A 287 -6.48 6.69 7.32
N PHE A 288 -6.45 5.48 6.77
CA PHE A 288 -5.35 4.54 6.96
C PHE A 288 -4.01 5.03 6.38
N PHE A 289 -4.05 5.81 5.30
CA PHE A 289 -2.85 6.36 4.67
C PHE A 289 -2.47 7.76 5.16
N GLY A 290 -3.26 8.45 5.99
CA GLY A 290 -2.93 9.81 6.42
C GLY A 290 -3.34 10.91 5.42
N HIS A 291 -4.22 10.60 4.48
CA HIS A 291 -4.55 11.42 3.31
C HIS A 291 -5.83 12.26 3.50
N TRP A 292 -5.77 13.23 4.40
CA TRP A 292 -6.82 14.23 4.59
C TRP A 292 -6.33 15.67 4.44
N HIS A 293 -7.25 16.62 4.40
CA HIS A 293 -7.00 18.04 4.52
C HIS A 293 -7.68 18.58 5.78
N GLN A 294 -7.48 19.86 6.05
CA GLN A 294 -8.22 20.51 7.13
C GLN A 294 -9.72 20.44 6.84
N GLY A 295 -10.50 19.97 7.81
CA GLY A 295 -11.94 19.75 7.67
C GLY A 295 -12.34 18.39 7.07
N THR A 296 -11.39 17.54 6.70
CA THR A 296 -11.65 16.15 6.26
C THR A 296 -10.93 15.12 7.13
N GLU A 297 -10.58 15.49 8.35
CA GLU A 297 -9.91 14.61 9.30
C GLU A 297 -10.84 13.47 9.73
N PRO A 298 -10.38 12.21 9.70
CA PRO A 298 -11.21 11.05 9.97
C PRO A 298 -11.68 10.91 11.42
N TRP A 299 -11.02 11.58 12.36
CA TRP A 299 -11.25 11.42 13.81
C TRP A 299 -11.54 12.75 14.52
N SER A 300 -11.99 13.76 13.77
CA SER A 300 -12.41 15.04 14.35
C SER A 300 -13.75 14.90 15.08
N LYS A 301 -14.13 15.91 15.89
CA LYS A 301 -15.43 15.96 16.59
C LYS A 301 -16.64 15.90 15.66
N THR A 302 -16.44 16.24 14.38
CA THR A 302 -17.49 16.26 13.36
C THR A 302 -17.31 15.15 12.32
N ALA A 303 -16.35 14.24 12.52
CA ALA A 303 -16.13 13.13 11.61
C ALA A 303 -17.25 12.08 11.76
N GLY A 304 -17.70 11.55 10.63
CA GLY A 304 -18.69 10.46 10.58
C GLY A 304 -18.09 9.06 10.44
N LEU A 305 -16.76 8.93 10.39
CA LEU A 305 -16.10 7.64 10.17
C LEU A 305 -16.30 6.72 11.39
N ASP A 306 -16.98 5.61 11.20
CA ASP A 306 -17.15 4.59 12.24
C ASP A 306 -15.84 3.79 12.42
N PRO A 307 -15.19 3.83 13.61
CA PRO A 307 -13.98 3.07 13.85
C PRO A 307 -14.18 1.56 13.70
N LEU A 308 -15.35 1.01 14.03
CA LEU A 308 -15.61 -0.42 13.92
C LEU A 308 -15.72 -0.85 12.46
N ALA A 309 -16.46 -0.11 11.64
CA ALA A 309 -16.50 -0.32 10.19
C ALA A 309 -15.11 -0.18 9.55
N TYR A 310 -14.37 0.87 9.93
CA TYR A 310 -12.98 1.09 9.50
C TYR A 310 -12.09 -0.13 9.76
N ARG A 311 -12.12 -0.68 10.99
CA ARG A 311 -11.35 -1.88 11.31
C ARG A 311 -11.84 -3.11 10.58
N ALA A 312 -13.15 -3.29 10.42
CA ALA A 312 -13.71 -4.44 9.71
C ALA A 312 -13.26 -4.46 8.24
N GLU A 313 -13.28 -3.31 7.57
CA GLU A 313 -12.77 -3.16 6.20
C GLU A 313 -11.28 -3.47 6.10
N LEU A 314 -10.46 -2.88 7.00
CA LEU A 314 -9.03 -3.15 7.03
C LEU A 314 -8.72 -4.61 7.34
N LYS A 315 -9.44 -5.24 8.27
CA LYS A 315 -9.28 -6.65 8.58
C LYS A 315 -9.48 -7.53 7.36
N ARG A 316 -10.58 -7.32 6.64
CA ARG A 316 -10.83 -8.05 5.40
C ARG A 316 -9.73 -7.82 4.36
N ALA A 317 -9.36 -6.56 4.11
CA ALA A 317 -8.54 -6.21 2.97
C ALA A 317 -7.03 -6.41 3.21
N ILE A 318 -6.51 -6.08 4.40
CA ILE A 318 -5.11 -6.27 4.77
C ILE A 318 -4.80 -7.75 4.95
N THR A 319 -5.65 -8.52 5.63
CA THR A 319 -5.43 -9.96 5.79
C THR A 319 -5.37 -10.64 4.41
N ALA A 320 -6.29 -10.31 3.49
CA ALA A 320 -6.25 -10.82 2.12
C ALA A 320 -4.96 -10.41 1.39
N LEU A 321 -4.53 -9.15 1.50
CA LEU A 321 -3.28 -8.68 0.88
C LEU A 321 -2.06 -9.45 1.41
N CYS A 322 -1.95 -9.58 2.73
CA CYS A 322 -0.86 -10.32 3.37
C CYS A 322 -0.83 -11.80 2.91
N GLN A 323 -1.99 -12.46 2.89
CA GLN A 323 -2.12 -13.84 2.41
C GLN A 323 -1.67 -14.00 0.95
N CYS A 324 -2.12 -13.11 0.05
CA CYS A 324 -1.73 -13.14 -1.36
C CYS A 324 -0.21 -12.98 -1.57
N CYS A 325 0.48 -12.31 -0.65
CA CYS A 325 1.94 -12.13 -0.71
C CYS A 325 2.74 -13.21 0.03
N GLY A 326 2.07 -14.15 0.71
CA GLY A 326 2.72 -15.11 1.60
C GLY A 326 3.33 -14.49 2.87
N LEU A 327 2.75 -13.37 3.35
CA LEU A 327 3.04 -12.85 4.69
C LEU A 327 2.27 -13.66 5.72
N GLU A 328 3.01 -14.42 6.52
CA GLU A 328 2.47 -15.27 7.58
C GLU A 328 3.45 -15.26 8.76
N PRO A 329 2.99 -15.39 10.01
CA PRO A 329 3.87 -15.34 11.18
C PRO A 329 5.00 -16.39 11.12
N GLN A 330 6.23 -15.95 11.28
CA GLN A 330 7.46 -16.75 11.27
C GLN A 330 8.10 -16.76 12.65
N ARG A 331 8.55 -17.94 13.08
CA ARG A 331 9.27 -18.09 14.35
C ARG A 331 10.78 -17.94 14.13
N GLY A 332 11.41 -17.22 15.06
CA GLY A 332 12.86 -17.09 15.14
C GLY A 332 13.51 -18.20 15.96
N LEU A 333 14.22 -17.79 17.01
CA LEU A 333 15.05 -18.65 17.88
C LEU A 333 14.26 -19.39 18.94
#